data_AF-A0A518D715-F1
#
_entry.id   AF-A0A518D715-F1
#
_cell.length_a   1.000
_cell.length_b   1.000
_cell.length_c   1.000
_cell.angle_alpha   90.00
_cell.angle_beta   90.00
_cell.angle_gamma   90.00
#
_symmetry.space_group_name_H-M   'P 1'
#
loop_
_entity.id
_entity.type
_entity.pdbx_description
1 polymer ?
#
loop_
_entity_poly.entity_id
_entity_poly.type
_entity_poly.pdbx_seq_one_letter_code
_entity_poly.pdbx_strand_id
1 'polypeptide(L)'
;MEGKHNQADSDSPTPEQLAEWHAEFEAASRRPLQQRLKYAFIKTYKPVMDDAQYRSWESTAAYRKWCAENLPDWLGYGPAEET
;
A
#
# COMPACT_ATOMS: atom_id res chain seq x y z
N MET A 1 22.20 20.78 -30.99
CA MET A 1 21.53 19.47 -30.81
C MET A 1 22.44 18.64 -29.93
N GLU A 2 22.13 18.54 -28.64
CA GLU A 2 22.83 17.65 -27.73
C GLU A 2 21.76 16.85 -27.00
N GLY A 3 21.70 15.57 -27.36
CA GLY A 3 20.83 14.60 -26.72
C GLY A 3 21.28 14.40 -25.27
N LYS A 4 20.42 14.79 -24.34
CA LYS A 4 20.55 14.34 -22.95
C LYS A 4 20.16 12.86 -22.94
N HIS A 5 21.14 12.02 -22.66
CA HIS A 5 20.97 10.59 -22.46
C HIS A 5 19.87 10.36 -21.41
N ASN A 6 18.79 9.69 -21.82
CA ASN A 6 17.83 9.08 -20.92
C ASN A 6 18.54 7.89 -20.26
N GLN A 7 19.09 8.10 -19.07
CA GLN A 7 19.47 7.01 -18.20
C GLN A 7 18.17 6.50 -17.57
N ALA A 8 17.61 5.42 -18.14
CA ALA A 8 16.59 4.65 -17.44
C ALA A 8 17.28 4.03 -16.21
N ASP A 9 17.02 4.61 -15.05
CA ASP A 9 17.52 4.10 -13.78
C ASP A 9 17.00 2.67 -13.61
N SER A 10 17.94 1.74 -13.45
CA SER A 10 17.66 0.38 -13.05
C SER A 10 17.10 0.41 -11.63
N ASP A 11 15.79 0.29 -11.49
CA ASP A 11 15.01 0.29 -10.24
C ASP A 11 15.32 -0.88 -9.27
N SER A 12 16.41 -1.62 -9.50
CA SER A 12 16.81 -2.74 -8.67
C SER A 12 17.69 -2.26 -7.52
N PRO A 13 17.40 -2.63 -6.27
CA PRO A 13 18.20 -2.23 -5.12
C PRO A 13 19.61 -2.80 -5.21
N THR A 14 20.59 -2.05 -4.71
CA THR A 14 21.97 -2.52 -4.60
C THR A 14 22.08 -3.65 -3.55
N PRO A 15 23.13 -4.49 -3.61
CA PRO A 15 23.37 -5.51 -2.59
C PRO A 15 23.45 -4.95 -1.15
N GLU A 16 23.98 -3.74 -1.00
CA GLU A 16 24.09 -3.07 0.30
C GLU A 16 22.71 -2.66 0.84
N GLN A 17 21.84 -2.11 -0.01
CA GLN A 17 20.46 -1.77 0.35
C GLN A 17 19.66 -3.01 0.75
N LEU A 18 19.82 -4.12 0.03
CA LEU A 18 19.20 -5.38 0.38
C LEU A 18 19.67 -5.87 1.76
N ALA A 19 20.99 -5.84 2.02
CA ALA A 19 21.55 -6.25 3.30
C ALA A 19 21.03 -5.39 4.47
N GLU A 20 20.91 -4.08 4.26
CA GLU A 20 20.33 -3.14 5.21
C GLU A 20 18.87 -3.49 5.51
N TRP A 21 18.02 -3.64 4.49
CA TRP A 21 16.60 -3.99 4.68
C TRP A 21 16.42 -5.34 5.39
N HIS A 22 17.26 -6.33 5.07
CA HIS A 22 17.26 -7.61 5.77
C HIS A 22 17.62 -7.43 7.26
N ALA A 23 18.62 -6.61 7.58
CA ALA A 23 18.98 -6.32 8.96
C ALA A 23 17.86 -5.59 9.72
N GLU A 24 17.18 -4.63 9.08
CA GLU A 24 16.02 -3.93 9.66
C GLU A 24 14.84 -4.86 9.91
N PHE A 25 14.55 -5.75 8.95
CA PHE A 25 13.51 -6.76 9.08
C PHE A 25 13.78 -7.69 10.27
N GLU A 26 15.01 -8.20 10.39
CA GLU A 26 15.43 -9.04 11.51
C GLU A 26 15.38 -8.31 12.86
N ALA A 27 15.72 -7.02 12.89
CA ALA A 27 15.59 -6.21 14.10
C ALA A 27 14.11 -6.02 14.50
N ALA A 28 13.22 -5.81 13.52
CA ALA A 28 11.78 -5.66 13.75
C ALA A 28 11.11 -6.97 14.19
N SER A 29 11.55 -8.11 13.65
CA SER A 29 11.01 -9.44 13.97
C SER A 29 11.23 -9.84 15.44
N ARG A 30 12.37 -9.41 16.02
CA ARG A 30 12.74 -9.64 17.43
C ARG A 30 11.93 -8.83 18.44
N ARG A 31 11.12 -7.86 18.01
CA ARG A 31 10.31 -7.05 18.93
C ARG A 31 9.27 -7.93 19.63
N PRO A 32 9.08 -7.81 20.96
CA PRO A 32 8.04 -8.55 21.67
C PRO A 32 6.65 -8.31 21.05
N LEU A 33 5.79 -9.34 21.10
CA LEU A 33 4.44 -9.26 20.53
C LEU A 33 3.65 -8.04 21.01
N GLN A 34 3.74 -7.73 22.31
CA GLN A 34 3.08 -6.56 22.89
C GLN A 34 3.54 -5.25 22.22
N GLN A 35 4.84 -5.10 21.94
CA GLN A 35 5.39 -3.94 21.26
C GLN A 35 4.93 -3.89 19.79
N ARG A 36 4.87 -5.04 19.12
CA ARG A 36 4.32 -5.12 17.76
C ARG A 36 2.87 -4.66 17.73
N LEU A 37 2.00 -5.17 18.61
CA LEU A 37 0.60 -4.75 18.66
C LEU A 37 0.44 -3.26 19.01
N LYS A 38 1.28 -2.72 19.90
CA LYS A 38 1.22 -1.31 20.29
C LYS A 38 1.52 -0.35 19.13
N TYR A 39 2.40 -0.73 18.20
CA TYR A 39 2.89 0.16 17.15
C TYR A 39 2.58 -0.28 15.71
N ALA A 40 2.04 -1.48 15.50
CA ALA A 40 1.71 -1.98 14.16
C ALA A 40 0.44 -1.36 13.57
N PHE A 41 -0.42 -0.77 14.41
CA PHE A 41 -1.66 -0.15 13.95
C PHE A 41 -1.52 1.37 14.00
N ILE A 42 -1.53 1.98 12.83
CA ILE A 42 -1.66 3.42 12.69
C ILE A 42 -3.15 3.71 12.47
N LYS A 43 -3.72 4.58 13.31
CA LYS A 43 -5.07 5.09 13.07
C LYS A 43 -5.00 6.12 11.95
N THR A 44 -5.28 5.70 10.74
CA THR A 44 -5.42 6.56 9.57
C THR A 44 -6.89 6.63 9.20
N TYR A 45 -7.42 7.84 9.05
CA TYR A 45 -8.76 8.04 8.49
C TYR A 45 -8.79 7.53 7.05
N LYS A 46 -9.74 6.66 6.75
CA LYS A 46 -10.00 6.12 5.41
C LYS A 46 -11.20 6.87 4.82
N PRO A 47 -10.98 7.84 3.91
CA PRO A 47 -12.07 8.63 3.33
C PRO A 47 -13.15 7.72 2.76
N VAL A 48 -14.41 8.12 2.90
CA VAL A 48 -15.61 7.41 2.42
C VAL A 48 -15.91 6.10 3.17
N MET A 49 -14.90 5.32 3.55
CA MET A 49 -15.04 4.10 4.35
C MET A 49 -15.42 4.42 5.80
N ASP A 50 -14.71 5.35 6.44
CA ASP A 50 -14.92 5.70 7.85
C ASP A 50 -16.14 6.63 8.05
N ASP A 51 -16.72 7.15 6.96
CA ASP A 51 -17.83 8.12 6.99
C ASP A 51 -19.20 7.47 7.21
N ALA A 52 -19.27 6.14 7.15
CA ALA A 52 -20.49 5.39 7.41
C ALA A 52 -20.19 4.19 8.31
N GLN A 53 -21.10 3.90 9.25
CA GLN A 53 -20.95 2.74 10.14
C GLN A 53 -21.06 1.41 9.37
N TYR A 54 -21.83 1.39 8.29
CA TYR A 54 -22.09 0.18 7.52
C TYR A 54 -22.56 0.50 6.09
N ARG A 55 -22.19 -0.37 5.14
CA ARG A 55 -22.70 -0.41 3.77
C ARG A 55 -22.80 -1.86 3.31
N SER A 56 -23.80 -2.16 2.48
CA SER A 56 -24.01 -3.47 1.87
C SER A 56 -24.46 -3.34 0.42
N TRP A 57 -24.23 -4.41 -0.35
CA TRP A 57 -24.63 -4.50 -1.73
C TRP A 57 -25.23 -5.88 -2.00
N GLU A 58 -26.19 -5.93 -2.92
CA GLU A 58 -26.85 -7.18 -3.34
C GLU A 58 -25.91 -8.09 -4.18
N SER A 59 -24.77 -7.58 -4.63
CA SER A 59 -23.79 -8.37 -5.38
C SER A 59 -22.37 -7.80 -5.26
N THR A 60 -21.39 -8.68 -5.49
CA THR A 60 -19.98 -8.29 -5.58
C THR A 60 -19.71 -7.30 -6.72
N ALA A 61 -20.45 -7.40 -7.83
CA ALA A 61 -20.31 -6.48 -8.96
C ALA A 61 -20.75 -5.05 -8.60
N ALA A 62 -21.88 -4.91 -7.89
CA ALA A 62 -22.34 -3.63 -7.38
C ALA A 62 -21.35 -3.02 -6.37
N TYR A 63 -20.78 -3.85 -5.49
CA TYR A 63 -19.71 -3.44 -4.57
C TYR A 63 -18.47 -2.91 -5.32
N ARG A 64 -17.94 -3.67 -6.29
CA ARG A 64 -16.74 -3.27 -7.05
C ARG A 64 -16.97 -1.98 -7.84
N LYS A 65 -18.14 -1.83 -8.47
CA LYS A 65 -18.51 -0.61 -9.18
C LYS A 65 -18.52 0.59 -8.22
N TRP A 66 -19.15 0.43 -7.06
CA TRP A 66 -19.19 1.49 -6.06
C TRP A 66 -17.79 1.86 -5.56
N CYS A 67 -16.91 0.88 -5.32
CA CYS A 67 -15.52 1.14 -4.94
C CYS A 67 -14.78 1.96 -6.00
N ALA A 68 -14.93 1.61 -7.28
CA ALA A 68 -14.29 2.33 -8.39
C ALA A 68 -14.78 3.79 -8.52
N GLU A 69 -16.04 4.06 -8.16
CA GLU A 69 -16.64 5.39 -8.30
C GLU A 69 -16.43 6.30 -7.07
N ASN A 70 -16.22 5.72 -5.88
CA ASN A 70 -16.31 6.47 -4.62
C ASN A 70 -15.04 6.39 -3.76
N LEU A 71 -14.17 5.39 -3.94
CA LEU A 71 -12.97 5.24 -3.11
C LEU A 71 -11.74 5.83 -3.81
N PRO A 72 -10.85 6.50 -3.07
CA PRO A 72 -9.54 6.89 -3.60
C PRO A 72 -8.71 5.69 -4.08
N ASP A 73 -7.98 5.87 -5.18
CA ASP A 73 -7.17 4.82 -5.82
C ASP A 73 -6.13 4.19 -4.88
N TRP A 74 -5.51 5.01 -4.03
CA TRP A 74 -4.49 4.57 -3.06
C TRP A 74 -5.02 3.57 -2.02
N LEU A 75 -6.34 3.42 -1.85
CA LEU A 75 -6.92 2.40 -0.99
C LEU A 75 -6.92 1.00 -1.62
N GLY A 76 -6.72 0.89 -2.95
CA GLY A 76 -6.59 -0.41 -3.63
C GLY A 76 -7.86 -1.25 -3.75
N TYR A 77 -9.04 -0.65 -3.56
CA TYR A 77 -10.34 -1.32 -3.76
C TYR A 77 -10.91 -1.16 -5.18
N GLY A 78 -10.29 -0.30 -6.00
CA GLY A 78 -10.63 -0.12 -7.40
C GLY A 78 -10.24 -1.32 -8.26
N PRO A 79 -10.60 -1.32 -9.56
CA PRO A 79 -10.08 -2.30 -10.50
C PRO A 79 -8.55 -2.26 -10.53
N ALA A 80 -7.91 -3.42 -10.75
CA ALA A 80 -6.48 -3.44 -10.98
C ALA A 80 -6.18 -2.63 -12.24
N GLU A 81 -5.19 -1.73 -12.17
CA GLU A 81 -4.62 -1.05 -13.33
C GLU A 81 -4.21 -2.13 -14.35
N GLU A 82 -4.73 -2.08 -15.57
CA GLU A 82 -4.29 -2.96 -16.66
C GLU A 82 -2.83 -2.60 -16.99
N THR A 83 -1.92 -3.54 -16.72
CA THR A 83 -0.48 -3.43 -16.97
C THR A 83 -0.16 -3.62 -18.45
#